data_AF-A0A3D4TFI9-F1
#
_entry.id   AF-A0A3D4TFI9-F1
#
_cell.length_a   1.000
_cell.length_b   1.000
_cell.length_c   1.000
_cell.angle_alpha   90.00
_cell.angle_beta   90.00
_cell.angle_gamma   90.00
#
_symmetry.space_group_name_H-M   'P 1'
#
loop_
_entity.id
_entity.type
_entity.pdbx_description
1 polymer ?
#
loop_
_entity_poly.entity_id
_entity_poly.type
_entity_poly.pdbx_seq_one_letter_code
_entity_poly.pdbx_strand_id
1 'polypeptide(L)' 'MMEDKILFLKEEFVPLLRQLQPNAQPAWGKMDAQQMVEHLRNAFKVANGKFQVTEMITTD' A
#
# COMPACT_ATOMS: atom_id res chain seq x y z
N MET A 1 -4.03 20.38 -5.24
CA MET A 1 -5.50 20.39 -5.40
C MET A 1 -6.03 18.95 -5.46
N MET A 2 -7.34 18.72 -5.41
CA MET A 2 -7.93 17.35 -5.53
C MET A 2 -7.51 16.67 -6.85
N GLU A 3 -7.45 17.46 -7.92
CA GLU A 3 -7.09 17.01 -9.27
C GLU A 3 -5.68 16.40 -9.33
N ASP A 4 -4.69 17.05 -8.71
CA ASP A 4 -3.31 16.53 -8.64
C ASP A 4 -3.24 15.16 -7.95
N LYS A 5 -4.05 14.96 -6.90
CA LYS A 5 -4.10 13.68 -6.17
C LYS A 5 -4.68 12.57 -7.05
N ILE A 6 -5.70 12.88 -7.84
CA ILE A 6 -6.32 11.93 -8.77
C ILE A 6 -5.33 11.57 -9.88
N LEU A 7 -4.65 12.58 -10.44
CA LEU A 7 -3.64 12.38 -11.48
C LEU A 7 -2.52 11.46 -10.97
N PHE A 8 -1.97 11.77 -9.80
CA PHE A 8 -0.94 10.95 -9.17
C PHE A 8 -1.37 9.48 -9.03
N LEU A 9 -2.56 9.22 -8.48
CA LEU A 9 -3.03 7.85 -8.25
C LEU A 9 -3.28 7.08 -9.54
N LYS A 10 -3.72 7.74 -10.62
CA LYS A 10 -4.05 7.09 -11.88
C LYS A 10 -2.84 6.88 -12.78
N GLU A 11 -1.95 7.87 -12.84
CA GLU A 11 -0.92 7.93 -13.88
C GLU A 11 0.50 7.72 -13.33
N GLU A 12 0.79 8.16 -12.10
CA GLU A 12 2.17 8.23 -11.59
C GLU A 12 2.49 7.13 -10.57
N PHE A 13 1.51 6.77 -9.76
CA PHE A 13 1.71 5.89 -8.61
C PHE A 13 2.20 4.49 -9.01
N VAL A 14 1.55 3.83 -9.96
CA VAL A 14 1.94 2.48 -10.40
C VAL A 14 3.32 2.47 -11.08
N PRO A 15 3.67 3.41 -11.99
CA PRO A 15 5.03 3.53 -12.51
C PRO A 15 6.11 3.69 -11.44
N LEU A 16 5.85 4.44 -10.36
CA LEU A 16 6.81 4.58 -9.25
C LEU A 16 7.03 3.26 -8.52
N LEU A 17 5.96 2.50 -8.23
CA LEU A 17 6.10 1.19 -7.58
C LEU A 17 6.92 0.20 -8.41
N ARG A 18 6.84 0.28 -9.74
CA ARG A 18 7.62 -0.59 -10.65
C ARG A 18 9.12 -0.33 -10.63
N GLN A 19 9.56 0.80 -10.07
CA GLN A 19 10.99 1.12 -9.96
C GLN A 19 11.64 0.51 -8.72
N LEU A 20 10.84 -0.05 -7.80
CA LEU A 20 11.34 -0.66 -6.58
C LEU A 20 12.02 -2.01 -6.87
N GLN A 21 13.17 -2.25 -6.23
CA GLN A 21 13.76 -3.59 -6.18
C GLN A 21 12.98 -4.43 -5.17
N PRO A 22 12.43 -5.61 -5.53
CA PRO A 22 11.53 -6.37 -4.65
C PRO A 22 12.08 -6.65 -3.25
N ASN A 23 13.38 -6.95 -3.16
CA ASN A 23 14.08 -7.30 -1.92
C ASN A 23 14.78 -6.10 -1.25
N ALA A 24 14.49 -4.87 -1.69
CA ALA A 24 15.06 -3.66 -1.09
C ALA A 24 14.73 -3.63 0.41
N GLN A 25 15.76 -3.48 1.22
CA GLN A 25 15.61 -3.44 2.67
C GLN A 25 15.05 -2.08 3.09
N PRO A 26 14.13 -2.06 4.07
CA PRO A 26 13.54 -0.82 4.51
C PRO A 26 14.52 -0.03 5.38
N ALA A 27 14.33 1.29 5.45
CA ALA A 27 15.05 2.13 6.42
C ALA A 27 14.60 1.87 7.87
N TRP A 28 13.37 1.38 8.05
CA TRP A 28 12.76 1.05 9.35
C TRP A 28 11.68 -0.02 9.18
N GLY A 29 11.39 -0.79 10.23
CA GLY A 29 10.45 -1.90 10.17
C GLY A 29 11.06 -3.20 9.65
N LYS A 30 10.23 -4.15 9.20
CA LYS A 30 10.64 -5.52 8.84
C LYS A 30 10.25 -5.97 7.44
N MET A 31 9.45 -5.17 6.72
CA MET A 31 8.94 -5.55 5.40
C MET A 31 9.90 -5.06 4.30
N ASP A 32 10.25 -5.94 3.37
CA ASP A 32 10.91 -5.52 2.12
C ASP A 32 9.95 -4.73 1.22
N ALA A 33 10.47 -4.19 0.13
CA ALA A 33 9.67 -3.40 -0.81
C ALA A 33 8.48 -4.17 -1.39
N GLN A 34 8.63 -5.44 -1.77
CA GLN A 34 7.53 -6.25 -2.29
C GLN A 34 6.44 -6.44 -1.23
N GLN A 35 6.83 -6.80 -0.01
CA GLN A 35 5.91 -6.96 1.12
C GLN A 35 5.16 -5.66 1.43
N MET A 36 5.83 -4.51 1.33
CA MET A 36 5.19 -3.21 1.54
C MET A 36 4.18 -2.86 0.43
N VAL A 37 4.48 -3.17 -0.83
CA VAL A 37 3.52 -3.01 -1.94
C VAL A 37 2.27 -3.88 -1.71
N GLU A 38 2.45 -5.11 -1.24
CA GLU A 38 1.34 -6.01 -0.92
C GLU A 38 0.53 -5.55 0.29
N HIS A 39 1.21 -5.03 1.32
CA HIS A 39 0.58 -4.43 2.49
C HIS A 39 -0.29 -3.22 2.09
N LEU A 40 0.25 -2.34 1.24
CA LEU A 40 -0.46 -1.17 0.72
C LEU A 40 -1.70 -1.56 -0.12
N ARG A 41 -1.59 -2.58 -0.98
CA ARG A 41 -2.74 -3.14 -1.71
C ARG A 41 -3.85 -3.59 -0.75
N ASN A 42 -3.50 -4.24 0.37
CA ASN A 42 -4.49 -4.68 1.35
C ASN A 42 -5.17 -3.48 2.03
N ALA A 43 -4.41 -2.44 2.39
CA ALA A 43 -4.97 -1.20 2.93
C ALA A 43 -5.97 -0.55 1.95
N PHE A 44 -5.67 -0.51 0.64
CA PHE A 44 -6.62 -0.01 -0.35
C PHE A 44 -7.90 -0.84 -0.44
N LYS A 45 -7.82 -2.17 -0.33
CA LYS A 45 -9.00 -3.03 -0.32
C LYS A 45 -9.89 -2.78 0.90
N VAL A 46 -9.28 -2.49 2.06
CA VAL A 46 -10.03 -2.09 3.26
C VAL A 46 -10.72 -0.75 3.01
N ALA A 47 -9.97 0.26 2.57
CA ALA A 47 -10.47 1.62 2.39
C ALA A 47 -11.61 1.72 1.36
N ASN A 48 -11.59 0.88 0.32
CA ASN A 48 -12.64 0.86 -0.70
C ASN A 48 -13.74 -0.18 -0.45
N GLY A 49 -13.76 -0.83 0.72
CA GLY A 49 -14.79 -1.79 1.11
C GLY A 49 -14.73 -3.15 0.41
N LYS A 50 -13.71 -3.42 -0.42
CA LYS A 50 -13.49 -4.73 -1.05
C LYS A 50 -12.96 -5.79 -0.06
N PHE A 51 -12.51 -5.36 1.11
CA PHE A 51 -12.12 -6.24 2.21
C PHE A 51 -12.65 -5.67 3.52
N GLN A 52 -13.43 -6.45 4.26
CA GLN A 52 -13.98 -6.05 5.56
C GLN A 52 -13.19 -6.75 6.67
N VAL A 53 -12.71 -5.97 7.63
CA VAL A 53 -12.12 -6.51 8.86
C VAL A 53 -13.27 -6.87 9.79
N THR A 54 -13.54 -8.16 9.96
CA THR A 54 -14.71 -8.65 10.68
C THR A 54 -14.46 -8.80 12.18
N GLU A 55 -13.21 -9.01 12.59
CA GLU A 55 -12.84 -9.30 13.96
C GLU A 55 -11.52 -8.61 14.33
N MET A 56 -11.47 -8.01 15.50
CA MET A 56 -10.24 -7.52 16.11
C MET A 56 -9.71 -8.63 17.01
N ILE A 57 -8.57 -9.21 16.62
CA ILE A 57 -7.95 -10.37 17.28
C ILE A 57 -6.95 -9.99 18.37
N THR A 58 -6.72 -8.69 18.59
CA THR A 58 -5.93 -8.21 19.73
C THR A 58 -6.88 -7.68 20.79
N THR A 59 -6.84 -8.29 21.97
CA THR A 59 -7.45 -7.76 23.20
C THR A 59 -6.39 -7.01 23.98
N ASP A 60 -6.77 -5.87 24.60
CA ASP A 60 -5.92 -5.13 25.54
C ASP A 60 -5.42 -6.01 26.71
#